data_AF-R8BG39-F1
#
_entry.id   AF-R8BG39-F1
#
_cell.length_a   1.000
_cell.length_b   1.000
_cell.length_c   1.000
_cell.angle_alpha   90.00
_cell.angle_beta   90.00
_cell.angle_gamma   90.00
#
_symmetry.space_group_name_H-M   'P 1'
#
loop_
_entity.id
_entity.type
_entity.pdbx_description
1 polymer ?
#
loop_
_entity_poly.entity_id
_entity_poly.type
_entity_poly.pdbx_seq_one_letter_code
_entity_poly.pdbx_strand_id
1 'polypeptide(L)'
;MSFILKDYGDKYGPLIRVGPNEVMFGDADTYRRINGVRSEFIKGPWYEPSRILPDQDSLFSMRDDDLRKDLKAKLAPGVRI
;
A
#
# COMPACT_ATOMS: atom_id res chain seq x y z
N MET A 1 11.93 -7.02 14.23
CA MET A 1 11.87 -6.73 12.78
C MET A 1 11.86 -5.22 12.46
N SER A 2 11.23 -4.34 13.24
CA SER A 2 11.14 -2.89 12.87
C SER A 2 12.37 -2.03 13.18
N PHE A 3 13.22 -2.38 14.16
CA PHE A 3 14.37 -1.53 14.54
C PHE A 3 15.49 -1.52 13.49
N ILE A 4 15.76 -2.67 12.86
CA ILE A 4 16.83 -2.79 11.84
C ILE A 4 16.57 -1.91 10.61
N LEU A 5 15.32 -1.81 10.17
CA LEU A 5 14.97 -0.96 9.02
C LEU A 5 15.19 0.52 9.36
N LYS A 6 14.85 0.94 10.58
CA LYS A 6 15.14 2.30 11.05
C LYS A 6 16.64 2.58 11.03
N ASP A 7 17.45 1.67 11.58
CA ASP A 7 18.92 1.84 11.62
C ASP A 7 19.52 1.98 10.21
N TYR A 8 18.99 1.25 9.23
CA TYR A 8 19.39 1.42 7.83
C TYR A 8 18.95 2.76 7.23
N GLY A 9 17.74 3.24 7.56
CA GLY A 9 17.29 4.56 7.16
C GLY A 9 18.18 5.68 7.72
N ASP A 10 18.56 5.57 8.99
CA ASP A 10 19.45 6.53 9.65
C ASP A 10 20.86 6.53 9.00
N LYS A 11 21.34 5.37 8.57
CA LYS A 11 22.70 5.22 8.01
C LYS A 11 22.81 5.55 6.53
N TYR A 12 21.82 5.17 5.72
CA TYR A 12 21.89 5.23 4.25
C TYR A 12 20.93 6.26 3.64
N GLY A 13 20.08 6.88 4.47
CA GLY A 13 19.08 7.84 4.03
C GLY A 13 17.68 7.24 3.91
N PRO A 14 16.68 8.09 3.58
CA PRO A 14 15.27 7.73 3.72
C PRO A 14 14.75 6.79 2.64
N LEU A 15 15.52 6.49 1.59
CA LEU A 15 15.09 5.60 0.50
C LEU A 15 16.17 4.56 0.24
N ILE A 16 15.90 3.30 0.57
CA ILE A 16 16.89 2.22 0.51
C ILE A 16 16.31 0.99 -0.18
N ARG A 17 17.10 0.31 -1.00
CA ARG A 17 16.74 -0.99 -1.59
C ARG A 17 17.00 -2.09 -0.56
N VAL A 18 15.97 -2.86 -0.21
CA VAL A 18 16.04 -3.94 0.80
C VAL A 18 15.94 -5.34 0.18
N GLY A 19 15.52 -5.42 -1.08
CA GLY A 19 15.48 -6.66 -1.85
C GLY A 19 15.64 -6.39 -3.35
N PRO A 20 15.67 -7.44 -4.20
CA PRO A 20 15.83 -7.29 -5.65
C PRO A 20 14.82 -6.33 -6.26
N ASN A 21 13.56 -6.41 -5.81
CA ASN A 21 12.43 -5.59 -6.29
C ASN A 21 11.75 -4.79 -5.17
N GLU A 22 12.39 -4.67 -4.00
CA GLU A 22 11.79 -4.07 -2.81
C GLU A 22 12.62 -2.87 -2.35
N VAL A 23 11.91 -1.77 -2.08
CA VAL A 23 12.48 -0.52 -1.58
C VAL A 23 11.73 -0.13 -0.32
N MET A 24 12.46 0.23 0.72
CA MET A 24 11.93 0.86 1.92
C MET A 24 12.09 2.37 1.80
N PHE A 25 11.05 3.09 2.22
CA PHE A 25 11.07 4.54 2.35
C PHE A 25 10.72 4.99 3.77
N GLY A 26 11.27 6.13 4.20
CA GLY A 26 11.09 6.70 5.53
C GLY A 26 10.77 8.20 5.54
N ASP A 27 10.57 8.82 4.39
CA ASP A 27 10.25 10.25 4.26
C ASP A 27 8.78 10.53 3.88
N ALA A 28 8.31 11.72 4.23
CA ALA A 28 6.94 12.14 3.99
C ALA A 28 6.61 12.39 2.50
N ASP A 29 7.59 12.74 1.68
CA ASP A 29 7.36 13.08 0.27
C ASP A 29 7.14 11.82 -0.56
N THR A 30 7.92 10.77 -0.32
CA THR A 30 7.70 9.43 -0.88
C THR A 30 6.36 8.87 -0.42
N TYR A 31 6.01 9.02 0.87
CA TYR A 31 4.70 8.59 1.37
C TYR A 31 3.54 9.26 0.61
N ARG A 32 3.60 10.58 0.42
CA ARG A 32 2.58 11.34 -0.33
C ARG A 32 2.52 10.94 -1.80
N ARG A 33 3.67 10.68 -2.43
CA ARG A 33 3.75 10.23 -3.82
C ARG A 33 3.07 8.88 -4.02
N ILE A 34 3.33 7.91 -3.14
CA ILE A 34 2.76 6.56 -3.23
C ILE A 34 1.27 6.56 -2.92
N ASN A 35 0.83 7.31 -1.90
CA ASN A 35 -0.56 7.29 -1.43
C ASN A 35 -1.46 8.37 -2.07
N GLY A 36 -0.95 9.11 -3.06
CA GLY A 36 -1.69 10.18 -3.73
C GLY A 36 -2.90 9.66 -4.52
N VAL A 37 -3.93 10.50 -4.66
CA VAL A 37 -5.20 10.15 -5.37
C VAL A 37 -4.98 9.73 -6.82
N ARG A 38 -3.91 10.22 -7.47
CA ARG A 38 -3.52 9.90 -8.85
C ARG A 38 -2.18 9.15 -8.91
N SER A 39 -1.84 8.47 -7.83
CA SER A 39 -0.65 7.62 -7.79
C SER A 39 -0.80 6.48 -8.79
N GLU A 40 0.28 6.14 -9.48
CA GLU A 40 0.37 4.96 -10.35
C GLU A 40 0.79 3.71 -9.55
N PHE A 41 1.08 3.85 -8.24
CA PHE A 41 1.43 2.73 -7.39
C PHE A 41 0.17 1.97 -6.97
N ILE A 42 0.11 0.69 -7.35
CA ILE A 42 -0.93 -0.24 -6.92
C ILE A 42 -0.52 -0.98 -5.64
N LYS A 43 -1.49 -1.59 -4.95
CA LYS A 43 -1.19 -2.47 -3.82
C LYS A 43 -0.32 -3.66 -4.27
N GLY A 44 0.73 -3.93 -3.50
CA GLY A 44 1.64 -5.05 -3.73
C GLY A 44 1.08 -6.40 -3.27
N PRO A 45 1.80 -7.51 -3.54
CA PRO A 45 1.41 -8.88 -3.17
C PRO A 45 1.21 -9.09 -1.67
N TRP A 46 1.81 -8.24 -0.84
CA TRP A 46 1.67 -8.27 0.61
C TRP A 46 0.20 -8.18 1.10
N TYR A 47 -0.70 -7.64 0.28
CA TYR A 47 -2.13 -7.58 0.60
C TYR A 47 -2.90 -8.88 0.30
N GLU A 48 -2.36 -9.80 -0.51
CA GLU A 48 -3.07 -11.04 -0.88
C GLU A 48 -3.41 -11.95 0.32
N PRO A 49 -2.53 -12.13 1.32
CA PRO A 49 -2.84 -12.95 2.49
C PRO A 49 -3.97 -12.39 3.37
N SER A 50 -4.42 -11.16 3.13
CA SER A 50 -5.52 -10.55 3.89
C SER A 50 -6.92 -10.92 3.38
N ARG A 51 -7.01 -11.80 2.37
CA ARG A 51 -8.27 -12.38 1.92
C ARG A 51 -8.92 -13.21 3.02
N ILE A 52 -10.20 -12.99 3.23
CA ILE A 52 -11.01 -13.79 4.19
C ILE A 52 -11.40 -15.13 3.55
N LEU A 53 -11.76 -15.12 2.27
CA LEU A 53 -12.02 -16.32 1.47
C LEU A 53 -10.91 -16.45 0.41
N PRO A 54 -10.38 -17.66 0.15
CA PRO A 54 -9.19 -17.85 -0.69
C PRO A 54 -9.26 -17.23 -2.10
N ASP A 55 -10.46 -17.16 -2.67
CA ASP A 55 -10.76 -16.75 -4.04
C ASP A 55 -11.51 -15.41 -4.14
N GLN A 56 -11.75 -14.74 -3.01
CA GLN A 56 -12.52 -13.50 -2.99
C GLN A 56 -11.72 -12.35 -2.37
N ASP A 57 -11.61 -11.27 -3.12
CA ASP A 57 -10.99 -10.05 -2.64
C ASP A 57 -12.00 -9.15 -1.91
N SER A 58 -11.61 -8.71 -0.71
CA SER A 58 -12.27 -7.61 -0.02
C SER A 58 -11.74 -6.27 -0.55
N LEU A 59 -12.40 -5.15 -0.22
CA LEU A 59 -11.83 -3.81 -0.50
C LEU A 59 -10.41 -3.60 0.07
N PHE A 60 -10.05 -4.35 1.11
CA PHE A 60 -8.73 -4.29 1.72
C PHE A 60 -7.69 -5.10 0.96
N SER A 61 -8.02 -6.32 0.51
CA SER A 61 -7.09 -7.18 -0.24
C SER A 61 -7.04 -6.87 -1.74
N MET A 62 -8.09 -6.26 -2.30
CA MET A 62 -8.22 -5.92 -3.72
C MET A 62 -7.08 -5.02 -4.20
N ARG A 63 -6.34 -5.52 -5.21
CA ARG A 63 -5.18 -4.87 -5.84
C ARG A 63 -5.49 -4.19 -7.18
N ASP A 64 -6.61 -4.55 -7.82
CA ASP A 64 -7.15 -3.86 -8.99
C ASP A 64 -7.76 -2.52 -8.54
N ASP A 65 -7.16 -1.42 -8.94
CA ASP A 65 -7.57 -0.09 -8.49
C ASP A 65 -8.87 0.41 -9.13
N ASP A 66 -9.16 0.01 -10.36
CA ASP A 66 -10.39 0.41 -11.05
C ASP A 66 -11.60 -0.29 -10.42
N LEU A 67 -11.50 -1.60 -10.18
CA LEU A 67 -12.53 -2.36 -9.47
C LEU A 67 -12.70 -1.86 -8.03
N ARG A 68 -11.59 -1.56 -7.34
CA ARG A 68 -11.63 -1.04 -5.97
C ARG A 68 -12.30 0.33 -5.90
N LYS A 69 -12.06 1.19 -6.89
CA LYS A 69 -12.69 2.51 -6.99
C LYS A 69 -14.19 2.39 -7.23
N ASP A 70 -14.62 1.51 -8.13
CA ASP A 70 -16.04 1.23 -8.40
C ASP A 70 -16.76 0.70 -7.14
N LEU A 71 -16.21 -0.30 -6.49
CA LEU A 71 -16.79 -0.87 -5.26
C LEU A 71 -16.80 0.14 -4.10
N LYS A 72 -15.75 0.96 -3.94
CA LYS A 72 -15.76 2.05 -2.97
C LYS A 72 -16.86 3.07 -3.25
N ALA A 73 -17.09 3.43 -4.51
CA ALA A 73 -18.14 4.37 -4.89
C ALA A 73 -19.54 3.83 -4.56
N LYS A 74 -19.76 2.51 -4.73
CA LYS A 74 -21.00 1.83 -4.36
C LYS A 74 -21.24 1.79 -2.84
N LEU A 75 -20.16 1.67 -2.04
CA LEU A 75 -20.24 1.63 -0.58
C LEU A 75 -20.25 3.03 0.09
N ALA A 76 -19.77 4.06 -0.60
CA ALA A 76 -19.67 5.43 -0.07
C ALA A 76 -20.99 6.04 0.44
N PRO A 77 -22.17 5.83 -0.17
CA PRO A 77 -23.42 6.42 0.30
C PRO A 77 -23.79 6.01 1.74
N GLY A 78 -23.38 4.81 2.19
CA GLY A 78 -23.67 4.31 3.53
C GLY A 78 -22.76 4.86 4.64
N VAL A 79 -21.72 5.62 4.29
CA VAL A 79 -20.72 6.17 5.24
C VAL A 79 -20.83 7.69 5.36
N ARG A 80 -21.87 8.30 4.77
CA ARG A 80 -22.22 9.71 5.03
C ARG A 80 -23.00 9.79 6.34
N ILE A 81 -22.27 9.92 7.45
CA ILE A 81 -22.74 10.42 8.75
C ILE A 81 -22.19 11.81 8.97
#